data_AF-A0A3L8Q786-F1
#
_entry.id   AF-A0A3L8Q786-F1
#
_cell.length_a   1.000
_cell.length_b   1.000
_cell.length_c   1.000
_cell.angle_alpha   90.00
_cell.angle_beta   90.00
_cell.angle_gamma   90.00
#
_symmetry.space_group_name_H-M   'P 1'
#
loop_
_entity.id
_entity.type
_entity.pdbx_description
1 polymer ?
#
loop_
_entity_poly.entity_id
_entity_poly.type
_entity_poly.pdbx_seq_one_letter_code
_entity_poly.pdbx_strand_id
1 'polypeptide(L)'
;MPPYCVLLLIGAEGPVLVKAPFSPVDLVIWKQLAGTYRENPDKVARLVKMIMKTQNSNWDDIQIILDTLTDSTVKEMVLKAAVERAREDIRNRLIMGTLDENFPTEDPG
;
A
#
# COMPACT_ATOMS: atom_id res chain seq x y z
N MET A 1 22.04 1.02 -0.45
CA MET A 1 21.44 -0.33 -0.42
C MET A 1 20.05 -0.18 -1.00
N PRO A 2 19.77 -0.71 -2.21
CA PRO A 2 18.43 -0.60 -2.77
C PRO A 2 17.44 -1.30 -1.81
N PRO A 3 16.24 -0.74 -1.59
CA PRO A 3 15.20 -1.41 -0.83
C PRO A 3 14.94 -2.79 -1.44
N TYR A 4 14.69 -3.78 -0.58
CA TYR A 4 14.64 -5.22 -0.90
C TYR A 4 13.77 -5.63 -2.10
N CYS A 5 12.85 -4.77 -2.57
CA CYS A 5 11.89 -5.10 -3.62
C CYS A 5 12.19 -4.56 -5.02
N VAL A 6 13.31 -3.85 -5.19
CA VAL A 6 13.73 -3.35 -6.50
C VAL A 6 15.04 -4.01 -6.90
N LEU A 7 14.94 -5.05 -7.72
CA LEU A 7 16.11 -5.69 -8.31
C LEU A 7 16.54 -4.87 -9.52
N LEU A 8 17.75 -4.30 -9.44
CA LEU A 8 18.42 -3.72 -10.59
C LEU A 8 19.11 -4.86 -11.34
N LEU A 9 18.51 -5.30 -12.44
CA LEU A 9 19.14 -6.22 -13.36
C LEU A 9 19.91 -5.42 -14.42
N ILE A 10 21.12 -5.83 -14.79
CA ILE A 10 21.83 -5.21 -15.90
C ILE A 10 21.55 -6.02 -17.16
N GLY A 11 20.71 -5.49 -18.03
CA GLY A 11 20.42 -6.04 -19.35
C GLY A 11 21.37 -5.51 -20.42
N ALA A 12 21.29 -6.05 -21.63
CA ALA A 12 22.09 -5.62 -22.77
C ALA A 12 21.88 -4.13 -23.13
N GLU A 13 20.69 -3.59 -22.81
CA GLU A 13 20.28 -2.20 -23.06
C GLU A 13 20.48 -1.27 -21.84
N GLY A 14 21.04 -1.79 -20.73
CA GLY A 14 21.25 -1.03 -19.49
C GLY A 14 20.44 -1.54 -18.28
N PRO A 15 20.32 -0.73 -17.22
CA PRO A 15 19.69 -1.16 -15.97
C PRO A 15 18.17 -1.32 -16.14
N VAL A 16 17.67 -2.52 -15.87
CA VAL A 16 16.24 -2.87 -15.84
C VAL A 16 15.79 -2.93 -14.39
N LEU A 17 14.74 -2.19 -14.07
CA LEU A 17 14.13 -2.19 -12.76
C LEU A 17 13.07 -3.30 -12.69
N VAL A 18 13.30 -4.35 -11.90
CA VAL A 18 12.32 -5.43 -11.72
C VAL A 18 11.74 -5.36 -10.31
N LYS A 19 10.40 -5.26 -10.25
CA LYS A 19 9.65 -5.31 -9.00
C LYS A 19 9.47 -6.76 -8.57
N ALA A 20 9.88 -7.08 -7.35
CA ALA A 20 9.66 -8.40 -6.76
C ALA A 20 8.29 -8.47 -6.07
N PRO A 21 7.57 -9.61 -6.15
CA PRO A 21 6.35 -9.82 -5.37
C PRO A 21 6.68 -9.96 -3.87
N PHE A 22 5.67 -9.74 -3.01
CA PHE A 22 5.83 -9.99 -1.58
C PHE A 22 6.11 -11.46 -1.29
N SER A 23 7.09 -11.73 -0.43
CA SER A 23 7.34 -13.07 0.07
C SER A 23 6.20 -13.52 0.98
N PRO A 24 5.68 -14.76 0.83
CA PRO A 24 4.69 -15.31 1.77
C PRO A 24 5.16 -15.27 3.23
N VAL A 25 6.48 -15.40 3.47
CA VAL A 25 7.07 -15.32 4.80
C VAL A 25 6.92 -13.93 5.39
N ASP A 26 7.19 -12.89 4.59
CA ASP A 26 7.06 -11.49 5.03
C ASP A 26 5.60 -11.15 5.36
N LEU A 27 4.65 -11.61 4.56
CA LEU A 27 3.22 -11.42 4.82
C LEU A 27 2.78 -12.03 6.16
N VAL A 28 3.25 -13.24 6.48
CA VAL A 28 2.97 -13.89 7.77
C VAL A 28 3.59 -13.11 8.93
N ILE A 29 4.84 -12.68 8.79
CA ILE A 29 5.54 -11.88 9.81
C ILE A 29 4.80 -10.56 10.04
N TRP A 30 4.41 -9.85 8.99
CA TRP A 30 3.69 -8.57 9.12
C TRP A 30 2.34 -8.76 9.80
N LYS A 31 1.62 -9.85 9.48
CA LYS A 31 0.36 -10.18 10.17
C LYS A 31 0.56 -10.46 11.66
N GLN A 32 1.59 -11.22 12.02
CA GLN A 32 1.93 -11.48 13.42
C GLN A 32 2.35 -10.20 14.17
N LEU A 33 3.13 -9.34 13.50
CA LEU A 33 3.55 -8.06 14.06
C LEU A 33 2.37 -7.11 14.23
N ALA A 34 1.43 -7.08 13.29
CA ALA A 34 0.24 -6.24 13.35
C ALA A 34 -0.68 -6.64 14.50
N GLY A 35 -0.85 -7.96 14.71
CA GLY A 35 -1.90 -8.46 15.58
C GLY A 35 -3.27 -8.20 14.98
N THR A 36 -4.31 -8.14 15.80
CA THR A 36 -5.65 -7.81 15.30
C THR A 36 -5.86 -6.30 15.26
N TYR A 37 -6.51 -5.78 14.21
CA TYR A 37 -6.80 -4.36 14.10
C TYR A 37 -7.61 -3.82 15.29
N ARG A 38 -8.50 -4.64 15.87
CA ARG A 38 -9.32 -4.28 17.03
C ARG A 38 -8.52 -4.10 18.31
N GLU A 39 -7.40 -4.81 18.46
CA GLU A 39 -6.53 -4.68 19.63
C GLU A 39 -5.72 -3.39 19.59
N ASN A 40 -5.15 -3.04 18.44
CA ASN A 40 -4.28 -1.87 18.32
C ASN A 40 -4.26 -1.29 16.89
N PRO A 41 -5.22 -0.43 16.53
CA PRO A 41 -5.31 0.14 15.19
C PRO A 41 -4.08 1.00 14.84
N ASP A 42 -3.49 1.69 15.83
CA ASP A 42 -2.28 2.49 15.63
C ASP A 42 -1.06 1.64 15.25
N LYS A 43 -0.95 0.43 15.80
CA LYS A 43 0.12 -0.50 15.46
C LYS A 43 0.00 -0.97 14.01
N VAL A 44 -1.22 -1.32 13.58
CA VAL A 44 -1.50 -1.70 12.19
C VAL A 44 -1.19 -0.54 11.25
N ALA A 45 -1.65 0.68 11.56
CA ALA A 45 -1.39 1.86 10.74
C ALA A 45 0.12 2.17 10.61
N ARG A 46 0.90 2.02 11.69
CA ARG A 46 2.36 2.19 11.66
C ARG A 46 3.04 1.15 10.75
N LEU A 47 2.59 -0.10 10.78
CA LEU A 47 3.12 -1.15 9.91
C LEU A 47 2.77 -0.90 8.44
N VAL A 48 1.51 -0.59 8.13
CA VAL A 48 1.09 -0.23 6.76
C VAL A 48 1.96 0.91 6.23
N LYS A 49 2.11 1.99 7.01
CA LYS A 49 2.95 3.14 6.64
C LYS A 49 4.41 2.76 6.41
N MET A 50 4.96 1.86 7.21
CA MET A 50 6.33 1.38 7.05
C MET A 50 6.48 0.52 5.77
N ILE A 51 5.53 -0.38 5.50
CA ILE A 51 5.55 -1.23 4.31
C ILE A 51 5.46 -0.36 3.05
N MET A 52 4.50 0.58 2.98
CA MET A 52 4.35 1.49 1.83
C MET A 52 5.64 2.28 1.54
N LYS A 53 6.33 2.77 2.58
CA LYS A 53 7.59 3.54 2.43
C LYS A 53 8.78 2.69 1.99
N THR A 54 8.82 1.43 2.41
CA THR A 54 9.99 0.56 2.17
C THR A 54 9.87 -0.23 0.89
N GLN A 55 8.64 -0.55 0.47
CA GLN A 55 8.37 -1.42 -0.66
C GLN A 55 8.01 -0.66 -1.95
N ASN A 56 7.89 0.67 -1.89
CA ASN A 56 7.45 1.51 -3.03
C ASN A 56 6.18 0.95 -3.68
N SER A 57 5.20 0.63 -2.82
CA SER A 57 4.01 -0.12 -3.17
C SER A 57 3.12 0.64 -4.16
N ASN A 58 2.63 -0.06 -5.18
CA ASN A 58 1.60 0.44 -6.09
C ASN A 58 0.19 0.12 -5.56
N TRP A 59 -0.82 0.45 -6.36
CA TRP A 59 -2.23 0.24 -6.02
C TRP A 59 -2.54 -1.22 -5.64
N ASP A 60 -2.13 -2.18 -6.46
CA ASP A 60 -2.33 -3.61 -6.21
C ASP A 60 -1.67 -4.10 -4.92
N ASP A 61 -0.44 -3.63 -4.67
CA ASP A 61 0.26 -3.99 -3.44
C ASP A 61 -0.50 -3.50 -2.19
N ILE A 62 -1.11 -2.32 -2.26
CA ILE A 62 -1.90 -1.77 -1.15
C ILE A 62 -3.11 -2.67 -0.87
N GLN A 63 -3.76 -3.21 -1.90
CA GLN A 63 -4.85 -4.17 -1.73
C GLN A 63 -4.37 -5.42 -0.99
N ILE A 64 -3.22 -5.98 -1.38
CA ILE A 64 -2.63 -7.17 -0.74
C ILE A 64 -2.25 -6.88 0.72
N ILE A 65 -1.66 -5.71 0.99
CA ILE A 65 -1.30 -5.29 2.35
C ILE A 65 -2.54 -5.18 3.24
N LEU A 66 -3.59 -4.53 2.76
CA LEU A 66 -4.85 -4.38 3.51
C LEU A 66 -5.53 -5.75 3.74
N ASP A 67 -5.59 -6.62 2.73
CA ASP A 67 -6.14 -7.98 2.88
C ASP A 67 -5.35 -8.85 3.86
N THR A 68 -4.05 -8.61 3.96
CA THR A 68 -3.18 -9.36 4.88
C THR A 68 -3.37 -8.90 6.33
N LEU A 69 -3.46 -7.59 6.55
CA LEU A 69 -3.40 -6.97 7.88
C LEU A 69 -4.76 -6.66 8.48
N THR A 70 -5.83 -6.63 7.69
CA THR A 70 -7.18 -6.27 8.13
C THR A 70 -8.20 -7.30 7.66
N ASP A 71 -9.32 -7.41 8.37
CA ASP A 71 -10.49 -8.14 7.87
C ASP A 71 -11.26 -7.31 6.81
N SER A 72 -12.17 -7.97 6.08
CA SER A 72 -12.92 -7.35 5.00
C SER A 72 -13.74 -6.13 5.43
N THR A 73 -14.23 -6.10 6.67
CA THR A 73 -15.01 -4.98 7.20
C THR A 73 -14.11 -3.78 7.45
N VAL A 74 -12.97 -4.00 8.09
CA VAL A 74 -11.98 -2.94 8.34
C VAL A 74 -11.39 -2.42 7.02
N LYS A 75 -11.10 -3.31 6.06
CA LYS A 75 -10.64 -2.91 4.72
C LYS A 75 -11.64 -1.96 4.06
N GLU A 76 -12.93 -2.31 4.04
CA GLU A 76 -13.97 -1.47 3.45
C GLU A 76 -14.08 -0.11 4.16
N MET A 77 -13.99 -0.09 5.50
CA MET A 77 -13.96 1.15 6.27
C MET A 77 -12.76 2.04 5.94
N VAL A 78 -11.56 1.45 5.83
CA VAL A 78 -10.33 2.17 5.49
C VAL A 78 -10.40 2.76 4.08
N LEU A 79 -10.89 1.98 3.11
CA LEU A 79 -11.05 2.45 1.72
C LEU A 79 -12.07 3.60 1.64
N LYS A 80 -13.22 3.48 2.31
CA LYS A 80 -14.20 4.57 2.38
C LYS A 80 -13.64 5.83 3.02
N ALA A 81 -12.90 5.69 4.13
CA ALA A 81 -12.27 6.83 4.81
C ALA A 81 -11.21 7.49 3.92
N ALA A 82 -10.42 6.71 3.18
CA ALA A 82 -9.42 7.22 2.24
C ALA A 82 -10.08 7.99 1.08
N VAL A 83 -11.17 7.48 0.51
CA VAL A 83 -11.95 8.15 -0.52
C VAL A 83 -12.51 9.49 -0.03
N GLU A 84 -13.13 9.51 1.16
CA GLU A 84 -13.66 10.75 1.74
C GLU A 84 -12.55 11.76 2.03
N ARG A 85 -11.39 11.28 2.48
CA ARG A 85 -10.23 12.15 2.70
C ARG A 85 -9.68 12.73 1.39
N ALA A 86 -9.55 11.92 0.35
CA ALA A 86 -9.11 12.38 -0.96
C ALA A 86 -10.09 13.41 -1.54
N ARG A 87 -11.41 13.19 -1.40
CA ARG A 87 -12.44 14.17 -1.78
C ARG A 87 -12.27 15.49 -1.05
N GLU A 88 -12.02 15.44 0.26
CA GLU A 88 -11.79 16.62 1.08
C GLU A 88 -10.52 17.38 0.67
N ASP A 89 -9.43 16.65 0.44
CA ASP A 89 -8.15 17.23 0.03
C ASP A 89 -8.24 17.88 -1.37
N ILE A 90 -9.01 17.29 -2.30
CA ILE A 90 -9.33 17.90 -3.60
C ILE A 90 -10.17 19.16 -3.43
N ARG A 91 -11.24 19.13 -2.61
CA ARG A 91 -12.08 20.32 -2.33
C ARG A 91 -11.25 21.47 -1.74
N ASN A 92 -10.29 21.13 -0.88
CA ASN A 92 -9.38 22.08 -0.24
C ASN A 92 -8.19 22.47 -1.12
N ARG A 93 -8.10 21.95 -2.36
CA ARG A 93 -7.00 22.17 -3.30
C ARG A 93 -5.62 21.80 -2.74
N LEU A 94 -5.57 20.83 -1.83
CA LEU A 94 -4.34 20.24 -1.30
C LEU A 94 -3.73 19.25 -2.29
N ILE A 95 -4.58 18.61 -3.09
CA ILE A 95 -4.20 17.65 -4.14
C ILE A 95 -4.92 18.08 -5.43
N MET A 96 -4.20 18.03 -6.56
CA MET A 96 -4.73 18.38 -7.87
C MET A 96 -5.27 17.13 -8.57
N GLY A 97 -6.19 17.32 -9.52
CA GLY A 97 -6.81 16.23 -10.26
C GLY A 97 -8.14 15.77 -9.67
N THR A 98 -8.70 14.71 -10.25
CA THR A 98 -9.97 14.13 -9.83
C THR A 98 -9.78 13.05 -8.77
N LEU A 99 -10.86 12.65 -8.12
CA LEU A 99 -10.83 11.57 -7.14
C LEU A 99 -10.34 10.26 -7.77
N ASP A 100 -10.76 9.97 -8.99
CA ASP A 100 -10.41 8.73 -9.69
C ASP A 100 -8.93 8.73 -10.12
N GLU A 101 -8.38 9.90 -10.49
CA GLU A 101 -6.95 10.06 -10.78
C GLU A 101 -6.06 9.86 -9.54
N ASN A 102 -6.55 10.20 -8.35
CA ASN A 102 -5.77 10.15 -7.10
C ASN A 102 -6.06 8.91 -6.26
N PHE A 103 -7.25 8.33 -6.40
CA PHE A 103 -7.73 7.18 -5.64
C PHE A 103 -8.66 6.34 -6.53
N PRO A 104 -8.12 5.69 -7.56
CA PRO A 104 -8.91 4.92 -8.51
C PRO A 104 -9.56 3.75 -7.79
N THR A 105 -10.78 3.38 -8.19
CA THR A 105 -11.47 2.23 -7.56
C THR A 105 -10.96 0.90 -8.13
N GLU A 106 -10.38 0.94 -9.32
CA GLU A 106 -9.80 -0.21 -10.05
C GLU A 106 -8.31 0.06 -10.31
N ASP A 107 -7.55 -0.96 -10.70
CA ASP A 107 -6.13 -0.78 -11.04
C ASP A 107 -5.96 0.16 -12.25
N PRO A 108 -5.26 1.31 -12.12
CA PRO A 108 -5.08 2.26 -13.21
C PRO A 108 -4.02 1.84 -14.23
N GLY A 109 -3.20 0.82 -13.93
CA GLY A 109 -2.10 0.34 -14.80
C GLY A 109 -0.74 0.99 -14.53
#